data_AF-A0A409YWK9-F1
#
_entry.id   AF-A0A409YWK9-F1
#
_cell.length_a   1.000
_cell.length_b   1.000
_cell.length_c   1.000
_cell.angle_alpha   90.00
_cell.angle_beta   90.00
_cell.angle_gamma   90.00
#
_symmetry.space_group_name_H-M   'P 1'
#
loop_
_entity.id
_entity.type
_entity.pdbx_description
1 polymer ?
#
loop_
_entity_poly.entity_id
_entity_poly.type
_entity_poly.pdbx_seq_one_letter_code
_entity_poly.pdbx_strand_id
1 'polypeptide(L)'
;TGSTTCITGYTCTYSNPYYSQCLPGSATSTTQSTTTTKPSTSSTSRSTSTATSTTTSSGAAPTGSQIRSGVPVLGPESSAGLFSIGGTITLNQASGSKVFLNVNTTVSTSYQPLTFGTTATTTDWALEGDTIITTSPRQLNFLACATSSSSLYNVYLQTGNDSPAGQSCSLQTLHLPCLC
;
A
#
# COMPACT_ATOMS: atom_id res chain seq x y z
N THR A 1 -9.71 14.25 -4.12
CA THR A 1 -10.76 13.52 -3.40
C THR A 1 -10.43 12.05 -3.45
N GLY A 2 -9.84 11.49 -2.38
CA GLY A 2 -9.47 10.07 -2.34
C GLY A 2 -10.66 9.16 -2.07
N SER A 3 -10.41 7.85 -1.96
CA SER A 3 -11.44 6.90 -1.53
C SER A 3 -11.83 7.21 -0.09
N THR A 4 -13.08 7.60 0.12
CA THR A 4 -13.71 7.75 1.45
C THR A 4 -14.07 6.41 2.08
N THR A 5 -13.87 5.32 1.35
CA THR A 5 -14.29 3.98 1.75
C THR A 5 -13.08 3.13 2.11
N CYS A 6 -13.07 2.63 3.34
CA CYS A 6 -12.13 1.62 3.81
C CYS A 6 -12.38 0.26 3.17
N ILE A 7 -11.39 -0.62 3.23
CA ILE A 7 -11.59 -2.03 2.86
C ILE A 7 -12.69 -2.67 3.74
N THR A 8 -13.35 -3.70 3.21
CA THR A 8 -14.40 -4.43 3.94
C THR A 8 -13.90 -4.88 5.31
N GLY A 9 -14.62 -4.51 6.37
CA GLY A 9 -14.26 -4.82 7.77
C GLY A 9 -13.51 -3.72 8.52
N TYR A 10 -13.15 -2.62 7.84
CA TYR A 10 -12.46 -1.47 8.43
C TYR A 10 -13.34 -0.22 8.31
N THR A 11 -13.23 0.69 9.29
CA THR A 11 -13.99 1.95 9.34
C THR A 11 -13.04 3.14 9.31
N CYS A 12 -13.35 4.13 8.47
CA CYS A 12 -12.53 5.35 8.34
C CYS A 12 -12.69 6.19 9.59
N THR A 13 -11.63 6.30 10.37
CA THR A 13 -11.58 7.10 11.60
C THR A 13 -10.85 8.40 11.29
N TYR A 14 -11.59 9.49 11.32
CA TYR A 14 -11.04 10.83 11.19
C TYR A 14 -10.17 11.18 12.40
N SER A 15 -8.95 11.66 12.18
CA SER A 15 -8.06 12.12 13.26
C SER A 15 -7.84 13.63 13.19
N ASN A 16 -7.47 14.15 12.02
CA ASN A 16 -7.30 15.58 11.79
C ASN A 16 -7.53 15.92 10.30
N PRO A 17 -7.55 17.21 9.90
CA PRO A 17 -7.87 17.61 8.53
C PRO A 17 -6.96 17.03 7.45
N TYR A 18 -5.80 16.51 7.84
CA TYR A 18 -4.78 15.95 6.96
C TYR A 18 -4.65 14.43 7.10
N TYR A 19 -5.29 13.80 8.09
CA TYR A 19 -5.11 12.39 8.39
C TYR A 19 -6.38 11.74 8.90
N SER A 20 -6.83 10.72 8.18
CA SER A 20 -7.82 9.74 8.63
C SER A 20 -7.26 8.34 8.41
N GLN A 21 -7.56 7.40 9.31
CA GLN A 21 -7.04 6.03 9.29
C GLN A 21 -8.17 5.00 9.28
N CYS A 22 -8.05 3.95 8.47
CA CYS A 22 -8.93 2.80 8.50
C CYS A 22 -8.60 1.94 9.72
N LEU A 23 -9.45 1.95 10.73
CA LEU A 23 -9.30 1.10 11.90
C LEU A 23 -10.21 -0.13 11.77
N PRO A 24 -9.83 -1.29 12.32
CA PRO A 24 -10.70 -2.46 12.36
C PRO A 24 -12.00 -2.11 13.10
N GLY A 25 -13.13 -2.22 12.41
CA GLY A 25 -14.43 -2.04 13.05
C GLY A 25 -14.76 -3.31 13.81
N SER A 26 -14.97 -3.22 15.13
CA SER A 26 -15.58 -4.32 15.87
C SER A 26 -16.92 -4.61 15.21
N ALA A 27 -17.05 -5.75 14.51
CA ALA A 27 -18.31 -6.18 13.95
C ALA A 27 -19.29 -6.29 15.13
N THR A 28 -20.19 -5.32 15.26
CA THR A 28 -21.30 -5.47 16.20
C THR A 28 -22.09 -6.67 15.68
N SER A 29 -21.95 -7.79 16.39
CA SER A 29 -22.74 -8.99 16.13
C SER A 29 -24.20 -8.59 16.20
N THR A 30 -24.85 -8.54 15.06
CA THR A 30 -26.31 -8.50 14.98
C THR A 30 -26.78 -9.73 15.75
N THR A 31 -27.34 -9.52 16.95
CA THR A 31 -27.98 -10.58 17.72
C THR A 31 -29.28 -10.91 16.98
N GLN A 32 -29.19 -11.84 16.02
CA GLN A 32 -30.37 -12.37 15.34
C GLN A 32 -30.81 -13.63 16.08
N SER A 33 -32.05 -13.56 16.54
CA SER A 33 -32.70 -14.56 17.39
C SER A 33 -32.68 -15.96 16.77
N THR A 34 -32.37 -16.93 17.63
CA THR A 34 -32.44 -18.37 17.40
C THR A 34 -33.85 -18.82 17.03
N THR A 35 -34.01 -19.46 15.87
CA THR A 35 -35.09 -20.44 15.67
C THR A 35 -34.51 -21.70 15.04
N THR A 36 -34.73 -22.82 15.72
CA THR A 36 -34.13 -24.14 15.55
C THR A 36 -34.88 -24.97 14.53
N THR A 37 -34.19 -25.56 13.54
CA THR A 37 -34.56 -26.86 12.94
C THR A 37 -33.34 -27.54 12.27
N LYS A 38 -33.28 -28.88 12.46
CA LYS A 38 -32.21 -29.88 12.25
C LYS A 38 -31.95 -30.22 10.74
N PRO A 39 -30.84 -30.90 10.32
CA PRO A 39 -30.06 -30.56 9.13
C PRO A 39 -30.41 -31.36 7.87
N SER A 40 -29.96 -30.84 6.73
CA SER A 40 -29.82 -31.57 5.47
C SER A 40 -28.42 -31.34 4.90
N THR A 41 -27.68 -32.43 4.77
CA THR A 41 -26.41 -32.57 4.04
C THR A 41 -26.57 -32.17 2.58
N SER A 42 -25.73 -31.23 2.13
CA SER A 42 -25.47 -31.02 0.71
C SER A 42 -24.03 -30.54 0.52
N SER A 43 -23.18 -31.45 0.07
CA SER A 43 -21.87 -31.20 -0.51
C SER A 43 -21.99 -30.24 -1.68
N THR A 44 -21.40 -29.05 -1.59
CA THR A 44 -21.18 -28.21 -2.77
C THR A 44 -19.78 -27.62 -2.73
N SER A 45 -19.12 -27.76 -3.88
CA SER A 45 -17.75 -27.48 -4.22
C SER A 45 -17.30 -26.04 -3.93
N ARG A 46 -16.06 -25.99 -3.42
CA ARG A 46 -15.04 -24.96 -3.60
C ARG A 46 -15.32 -24.04 -4.79
N SER A 47 -15.53 -22.76 -4.52
CA SER A 47 -15.31 -21.68 -5.47
C SER A 47 -14.50 -20.62 -4.74
N THR A 48 -13.18 -20.72 -4.87
CA THR A 48 -12.25 -19.68 -4.43
C THR A 48 -12.41 -18.51 -5.39
N SER A 49 -13.27 -17.55 -5.07
CA SER A 49 -13.25 -16.25 -5.72
C SER A 49 -12.07 -15.47 -5.14
N THR A 50 -10.91 -15.57 -5.80
CA THR A 50 -9.78 -14.66 -5.59
C THR A 50 -10.21 -13.28 -6.05
N ALA A 51 -10.86 -12.53 -5.15
CA ALA A 51 -11.10 -11.12 -5.37
C ALA A 51 -9.75 -10.42 -5.20
N THR A 52 -9.07 -10.14 -6.31
CA THR A 52 -7.97 -9.19 -6.33
C THR A 52 -8.55 -7.82 -6.01
N SER A 53 -8.51 -7.46 -4.73
CA SER A 53 -8.91 -6.14 -4.22
C SER A 53 -8.05 -5.08 -4.90
N THR A 54 -8.56 -4.51 -5.98
CA THR A 54 -7.94 -3.41 -6.71
C THR A 54 -8.53 -2.12 -6.19
N THR A 55 -7.86 -1.50 -5.21
CA THR A 55 -8.25 -0.17 -4.75
C THR A 55 -7.72 0.87 -5.71
N THR A 56 -8.63 1.60 -6.37
CA THR A 56 -8.32 2.74 -7.23
C THR A 56 -8.74 4.02 -6.52
N SER A 57 -7.78 4.85 -6.12
CA SER A 57 -8.07 6.23 -5.72
C SER A 57 -8.12 7.09 -6.99
N SER A 58 -9.31 7.58 -7.35
CA SER A 58 -9.53 8.39 -8.55
C SER A 58 -9.15 9.85 -8.26
N GLY A 59 -8.13 10.38 -8.92
CA GLY A 59 -7.73 11.78 -8.80
C GLY A 59 -6.51 12.14 -9.67
N ALA A 60 -6.13 13.41 -9.64
CA ALA A 60 -5.19 14.03 -10.59
C ALA A 60 -3.84 13.30 -10.74
N ALA A 61 -3.30 13.35 -11.95
CA ALA A 61 -1.99 12.79 -12.29
C ALA A 61 -0.88 13.40 -11.40
N PRO A 62 0.12 12.60 -10.97
CA PRO A 62 1.20 13.08 -10.12
C PRO A 62 2.00 14.19 -10.82
N THR A 63 2.14 15.33 -10.15
CA THR A 63 2.93 16.50 -10.61
C THR A 63 4.45 16.33 -10.45
N GLY A 64 4.94 15.10 -10.25
CA GLY A 64 6.37 14.76 -10.34
C GLY A 64 7.18 14.86 -9.05
N SER A 65 6.58 15.24 -7.91
CA SER A 65 7.33 15.30 -6.63
C SER A 65 7.59 13.92 -6.01
N GLN A 66 6.85 12.89 -6.42
CA GLN A 66 6.93 11.53 -5.88
C GLN A 66 7.92 10.63 -6.65
N ILE A 67 8.47 11.15 -7.77
CA ILE A 67 9.43 10.45 -8.63
C ILE A 67 10.66 11.36 -8.80
N ARG A 68 11.69 11.16 -7.99
CA ARG A 68 12.96 11.88 -8.14
C ARG A 68 13.90 11.07 -9.02
N SER A 69 13.97 11.39 -10.31
CA SER A 69 14.84 10.68 -11.28
C SER A 69 14.56 9.16 -11.34
N GLY A 70 13.30 8.76 -11.30
CA GLY A 70 12.89 7.34 -11.30
C GLY A 70 12.91 6.66 -9.94
N VAL A 71 13.30 7.37 -8.87
CA VAL A 71 13.30 6.86 -7.49
C VAL A 71 12.03 7.35 -6.76
N PRO A 72 11.28 6.46 -6.10
CA PRO A 72 10.17 6.84 -5.24
C PRO A 72 10.67 7.56 -3.99
N VAL A 73 9.97 8.61 -3.60
CA VAL A 73 10.24 9.38 -2.38
C VAL A 73 8.95 9.52 -1.56
N LEU A 74 9.08 9.55 -0.23
CA LEU A 74 8.03 10.05 0.64
C LEU A 74 8.19 11.56 0.77
N GLY A 75 7.06 12.25 0.79
CA GLY A 75 7.00 13.69 0.97
C GLY A 75 5.61 14.12 1.43
N PRO A 76 5.34 15.43 1.46
CA PRO A 76 4.04 15.96 1.83
C PRO A 76 2.91 15.37 0.99
N GLU A 77 1.78 15.08 1.62
CA GLU A 77 0.59 14.48 0.98
C GLU A 77 0.01 15.35 -0.15
N SER A 78 0.12 16.68 -0.03
CA SER A 78 -0.30 17.64 -1.06
C SER A 78 0.48 17.49 -2.35
N SER A 79 1.65 16.86 -2.25
CA SER A 79 2.52 16.49 -3.35
C SER A 79 2.59 14.98 -3.54
N ALA A 80 1.63 14.19 -3.03
CA ALA A 80 1.58 12.73 -3.21
C ALA A 80 0.84 12.34 -4.50
N GLY A 81 1.23 11.20 -5.06
CA GLY A 81 0.70 10.64 -6.28
C GLY A 81 -0.34 9.59 -5.93
N LEU A 82 -1.27 9.32 -6.85
CA LEU A 82 -2.27 8.28 -6.66
C LEU A 82 -1.83 7.01 -7.38
N PHE A 83 -1.97 5.89 -6.67
CA PHE A 83 -1.52 4.58 -7.11
C PHE A 83 -2.68 3.61 -7.22
N SER A 84 -2.61 2.72 -8.19
CA SER A 84 -3.46 1.53 -8.23
C SER A 84 -2.68 0.35 -7.65
N ILE A 85 -3.31 -0.41 -6.74
CA ILE A 85 -2.69 -1.54 -6.03
C ILE A 85 -3.52 -2.80 -6.29
N GLY A 86 -2.88 -3.91 -6.69
CA GLY A 86 -3.56 -5.19 -6.94
C GLY A 86 -2.66 -6.23 -7.61
N GLY A 87 -1.55 -6.58 -6.95
CA GLY A 87 -0.45 -7.40 -7.49
C GLY A 87 0.73 -6.53 -7.93
N THR A 88 0.44 -5.41 -8.58
CA THR A 88 1.44 -4.34 -8.84
C THR A 88 1.02 -3.06 -8.15
N ILE A 89 1.98 -2.16 -7.93
CA ILE A 89 1.71 -0.77 -7.55
C ILE A 89 2.01 0.09 -8.78
N THR A 90 0.99 0.75 -9.31
CA THR A 90 1.08 1.48 -10.58
C THR A 90 0.73 2.95 -10.40
N LEU A 91 1.58 3.83 -10.92
CA LEU A 91 1.27 5.25 -11.13
C LEU A 91 0.71 5.44 -12.53
N ASN A 92 -0.43 6.11 -12.63
CA ASN A 92 -0.99 6.56 -13.90
C ASN A 92 -0.43 7.96 -14.20
N GLN A 93 0.37 8.07 -15.26
CA GLN A 93 0.94 9.34 -15.70
C GLN A 93 -0.10 10.13 -16.52
N ALA A 94 0.03 11.45 -16.56
CA ALA A 94 -0.86 12.34 -17.33
C ALA A 94 -0.91 12.00 -18.83
N SER A 95 0.14 11.38 -19.37
CA SER A 95 0.22 10.91 -20.76
C SER A 95 -0.59 9.65 -21.05
N GLY A 96 -1.25 9.06 -20.06
CA GLY A 96 -1.90 7.75 -20.15
C GLY A 96 -0.94 6.57 -20.01
N SER A 97 0.37 6.82 -19.91
CA SER A 97 1.39 5.80 -19.63
C SER A 97 1.34 5.36 -18.17
N LYS A 98 1.75 4.11 -17.92
CA LYS A 98 1.84 3.53 -16.57
C LYS A 98 3.29 3.31 -16.19
N VAL A 99 3.64 3.62 -14.94
CA VAL A 99 4.92 3.20 -14.35
C VAL A 99 4.66 2.39 -13.10
N PHE A 100 5.45 1.35 -12.91
CA PHE A 100 5.30 0.35 -11.85
C PHE A 100 6.37 0.55 -10.81
N LEU A 101 5.99 0.49 -9.54
CA LEU A 101 6.92 0.44 -8.42
C LEU A 101 7.51 -0.96 -8.34
N ASN A 102 8.82 -1.05 -8.45
CA ASN A 102 9.58 -2.28 -8.45
C ASN A 102 10.63 -2.28 -7.34
N VAL A 103 10.83 -3.43 -6.73
CA VAL A 103 11.92 -3.71 -5.80
C VAL A 103 13.13 -4.19 -6.59
N ASN A 104 14.30 -3.60 -6.36
CA ASN A 104 15.55 -4.12 -6.88
C ASN A 104 16.08 -5.20 -5.94
N THR A 105 15.88 -6.46 -6.33
CA THR A 105 16.29 -7.65 -5.56
C THR A 105 17.69 -8.15 -5.90
N THR A 106 18.42 -7.43 -6.76
CA THR A 106 19.77 -7.83 -7.21
C THR A 106 20.88 -7.35 -6.28
N VAL A 107 20.55 -6.48 -5.32
CA VAL A 107 21.49 -5.98 -4.32
C VAL A 107 21.65 -7.00 -3.18
N SER A 108 22.84 -7.05 -2.58
CA SER A 108 23.13 -7.92 -1.43
C SER A 108 22.79 -7.27 -0.08
N THR A 109 22.49 -5.98 -0.07
CA THR A 109 22.11 -5.24 1.13
C THR A 109 20.72 -5.63 1.59
N SER A 110 20.49 -5.60 2.90
CA SER A 110 19.13 -5.87 3.41
C SER A 110 18.13 -4.73 3.16
N TYR A 111 18.58 -3.53 2.81
CA TYR A 111 17.75 -2.47 2.25
C TYR A 111 17.73 -2.55 0.72
N GLN A 112 16.57 -2.87 0.15
CA GLN A 112 16.40 -3.03 -1.30
C GLN A 112 15.84 -1.73 -1.92
N PRO A 113 16.54 -1.14 -2.90
CA PRO A 113 16.07 0.06 -3.59
C PRO A 113 14.71 -0.16 -4.27
N LEU A 114 13.85 0.83 -4.17
CA LEU A 114 12.64 0.91 -4.96
C LEU A 114 12.87 1.77 -6.21
N THR A 115 12.23 1.43 -7.32
CA THR A 115 12.35 2.16 -8.59
C THR A 115 11.02 2.21 -9.33
N PHE A 116 10.80 3.25 -10.14
CA PHE A 116 9.71 3.28 -11.11
C PHE A 116 10.21 2.82 -12.48
N GLY A 117 9.60 1.76 -13.01
CA GLY A 117 9.88 1.23 -14.34
C GLY A 117 8.64 1.17 -15.22
N THR A 118 8.82 1.08 -16.54
CA THR A 118 7.71 0.87 -17.49
C THR A 118 7.20 -0.58 -17.50
N THR A 119 7.95 -1.51 -16.89
CA THR A 119 7.60 -2.92 -16.75
C THR A 119 7.47 -3.27 -15.28
N ALA A 120 6.43 -4.04 -14.92
CA ALA A 120 6.30 -4.59 -13.57
C ALA A 120 7.22 -5.79 -13.40
N THR A 121 8.26 -5.66 -12.58
CA THR A 121 9.13 -6.76 -12.15
C THR A 121 8.73 -7.29 -10.78
N THR A 122 8.11 -6.44 -9.94
CA THR A 122 7.49 -6.85 -8.68
C THR A 122 5.98 -7.00 -8.89
N THR A 123 5.47 -8.21 -8.71
CA THR A 123 4.08 -8.60 -9.05
C THR A 123 3.34 -9.24 -7.87
N ASP A 124 3.95 -9.21 -6.70
CA ASP A 124 3.46 -9.79 -5.46
C ASP A 124 3.14 -8.70 -4.42
N TRP A 125 2.94 -7.45 -4.85
CA TRP A 125 2.45 -6.37 -4.01
C TRP A 125 1.01 -6.66 -3.58
N ALA A 126 0.73 -6.44 -2.30
CA ALA A 126 -0.59 -6.59 -1.74
C ALA A 126 -0.85 -5.57 -0.62
N LEU A 127 -2.06 -5.65 -0.08
CA LEU A 127 -2.47 -4.94 1.11
C LEU A 127 -2.78 -5.94 2.22
N GLU A 128 -2.25 -5.70 3.41
CA GLU A 128 -2.69 -6.34 4.64
C GLU A 128 -3.37 -5.27 5.50
N GLY A 129 -4.70 -5.26 5.49
CA GLY A 129 -5.43 -4.09 5.98
C GLY A 129 -5.28 -2.91 5.01
N ASP A 130 -4.77 -1.80 5.52
CA ASP A 130 -4.33 -0.63 4.74
C ASP A 130 -2.80 -0.59 4.55
N THR A 131 -2.05 -1.53 5.13
CA THR A 131 -0.58 -1.60 5.02
C THR A 131 -0.16 -2.20 3.68
N ILE A 132 0.75 -1.53 2.98
CA ILE A 132 1.40 -2.02 1.75
C ILE A 132 2.44 -3.09 2.12
N ILE A 133 2.35 -4.25 1.46
CA ILE A 133 3.27 -5.37 1.67
C ILE A 133 3.72 -6.00 0.34
N THR A 134 4.87 -6.68 0.34
CA THR A 134 5.13 -7.79 -0.59
C THR A 134 4.62 -9.09 0.03
N THR A 135 4.30 -10.10 -0.78
CA THR A 135 3.74 -11.37 -0.29
C THR A 135 4.69 -12.54 -0.42
N SER A 136 5.71 -12.44 -1.28
CA SER A 136 6.67 -13.53 -1.53
C SER A 136 8.10 -13.02 -1.76
N PRO A 137 8.93 -12.90 -0.71
CA PRO A 137 8.59 -13.15 0.70
C PRO A 137 7.69 -12.04 1.27
N ARG A 138 6.93 -12.36 2.32
CA ARG A 138 6.11 -11.36 3.00
C ARG A 138 7.00 -10.31 3.67
N GLN A 139 6.90 -9.05 3.23
CA GLN A 139 7.61 -7.93 3.83
C GLN A 139 6.72 -6.69 3.92
N LEU A 140 6.80 -6.00 5.04
CA LEU A 140 6.02 -4.79 5.35
C LEU A 140 6.88 -3.65 5.90
N ASN A 141 8.14 -3.95 6.20
CA ASN A 141 9.09 -2.98 6.70
C ASN A 141 9.73 -2.23 5.55
N PHE A 142 9.73 -0.91 5.68
CA PHE A 142 10.44 0.00 4.80
C PHE A 142 11.43 0.82 5.62
N LEU A 143 12.53 1.24 5.00
CA LEU A 143 13.34 2.32 5.54
C LEU A 143 12.96 3.63 4.86
N ALA A 144 12.66 4.65 5.67
CA ALA A 144 12.59 6.04 5.24
C ALA A 144 13.88 6.76 5.65
N CYS A 145 14.69 7.12 4.66
CA CYS A 145 16.00 7.74 4.85
C CYS A 145 15.97 9.22 4.45
N ALA A 146 16.44 10.10 5.35
CA ALA A 146 16.47 11.53 5.12
C ALA A 146 17.34 11.89 3.90
N THR A 147 16.83 12.78 3.06
CA THR A 147 17.58 13.34 1.93
C THR A 147 18.19 14.70 2.32
N SER A 148 18.84 15.37 1.36
CA SER A 148 19.25 16.77 1.53
C SER A 148 18.07 17.74 1.67
N SER A 149 16.85 17.30 1.37
CA SER A 149 15.61 18.04 1.60
C SER A 149 14.96 17.56 2.89
N SER A 150 14.60 18.48 3.78
CA SER A 150 14.00 18.16 5.08
C SER A 150 12.58 17.57 4.98
N SER A 151 11.93 17.69 3.83
CA SER A 151 10.59 17.19 3.57
C SER A 151 10.54 15.92 2.74
N LEU A 152 11.69 15.40 2.27
CA LEU A 152 11.74 14.24 1.39
C LEU A 152 12.60 13.12 1.98
N TYR A 153 12.09 11.91 1.85
CA TYR A 153 12.76 10.69 2.30
C TYR A 153 12.85 9.69 1.16
N ASN A 154 14.04 9.11 0.98
CA ASN A 154 14.21 7.94 0.12
C ASN A 154 13.58 6.71 0.80
N VAL A 155 12.99 5.82 0.01
CA VAL A 155 12.34 4.62 0.52
C VAL A 155 13.02 3.37 0.01
N TYR A 156 13.22 2.42 0.91
CA TYR A 156 13.76 1.10 0.61
C TYR A 156 12.85 0.03 1.23
N LEU A 157 12.70 -1.12 0.56
CA LEU A 157 12.12 -2.29 1.20
C LEU A 157 13.17 -2.91 2.13
N GLN A 158 12.85 -3.09 3.41
CA GLN A 158 13.81 -3.58 4.39
C GLN A 158 13.58 -5.07 4.64
N THR A 159 14.58 -5.91 4.34
CA THR A 159 14.55 -7.37 4.59
C THR A 159 15.48 -7.82 5.71
N GLY A 160 16.12 -6.88 6.41
CA GLY A 160 17.04 -7.13 7.53
C GLY A 160 17.18 -5.88 8.39
N ASN A 161 18.42 -5.47 8.68
CA ASN A 161 18.72 -4.38 9.62
C ASN A 161 19.79 -3.39 9.12
N ASP A 162 20.32 -3.57 7.91
CA ASP A 162 21.28 -2.62 7.33
C ASP A 162 20.57 -1.33 6.93
N SER A 163 21.28 -0.21 6.93
CA SER A 163 20.82 1.06 6.38
C SER A 163 21.88 1.69 5.49
N PRO A 164 21.48 2.52 4.50
CA PRO A 164 22.43 3.30 3.70
C PRO A 164 23.41 4.09 4.57
N ALA A 165 24.70 3.98 4.28
CA ALA A 165 25.74 4.70 5.02
C ALA A 165 25.58 6.22 4.83
N GLY A 166 25.79 6.98 5.91
CA GLY A 166 25.74 8.45 5.87
C GLY A 166 24.33 9.06 5.75
N GLN A 167 23.27 8.25 5.84
CA GLN A 167 21.89 8.73 5.92
C GLN A 167 21.26 8.37 7.27
N SER A 168 20.42 9.28 7.77
CA SER A 168 19.57 8.99 8.92
C SER A 168 18.29 8.31 8.44
N CYS A 169 18.07 7.06 8.85
CA CYS A 169 16.93 6.26 8.43
C CYS A 169 16.07 5.84 9.61
N SER A 170 14.77 5.70 9.38
CA SER A 170 13.83 5.11 10.35
C SER A 170 13.06 3.98 9.70
N LEU A 171 12.73 2.96 10.49
CA LEU A 171 11.85 1.87 10.06
C LEU A 171 10.41 2.39 10.00
N GLN A 172 9.72 2.11 8.92
CA GLN A 172 8.36 2.55 8.66
C GLN A 172 7.53 1.43 8.05
N THR A 173 6.23 1.50 8.27
CA THR A 173 5.23 0.76 7.51
C THR A 173 4.43 1.76 6.68
N LEU A 174 4.17 1.42 5.42
CA LEU A 174 3.46 2.30 4.51
C LEU A 174 1.98 1.95 4.50
N HIS A 175 1.13 2.93 4.76
CA HIS A 175 -0.31 2.76 4.82
C HIS A 175 -1.01 3.60 3.75
N LEU A 176 -2.13 3.11 3.27
CA LEU A 176 -3.01 3.89 2.42
C LEU A 176 -3.62 5.06 3.21
N PRO A 177 -3.53 6.30 2.71
CA PRO A 177 -4.24 7.41 3.32
C PRO A 177 -5.74 7.18 3.15
N CYS A 178 -6.48 7.30 4.24
CA CYS A 178 -7.94 7.23 4.18
C CYS A 178 -8.40 8.68 4.07
N LEU A 179 -9.00 9.05 2.95
CA LEU A 179 -9.56 10.40 2.79
C LEU A 179 -11.05 10.32 3.10
N CYS A 180 -11.38 10.31 4.38
CA CYS A 180 -12.64 10.88 4.87
C CYS A 180 -12.36 12.33 5.29
#